data_AF-A0A7Y5HDK4-F1
#
_entry.id   AF-A0A7Y5HDK4-F1
#
_cell.length_a   1.000
_cell.length_b   1.000
_cell.length_c   1.000
_cell.angle_alpha   90.00
_cell.angle_beta   90.00
_cell.angle_gamma   90.00
#
_symmetry.space_group_name_H-M   'P 1'
#
loop_
_entity.id
_entity.type
_entity.pdbx_description
1 polymer ?
#
loop_
_entity_poly.entity_id
_entity_poly.type
_entity_poly.pdbx_seq_one_letter_code
_entity_poly.pdbx_strand_id
1 'polypeptide(L)'
;MRRDPEAWLADARKWAAEGRFRDALRCLLFASMERLHRARLIDFERARTNREVLRRFLGTEEARGAFTQLVSAFDGAMYGGRPFGARQWEESESVARRLLAGVPDESGA
;
A
#
# COMPACT_ATOMS: atom_id res chain seq x y z
N MET A 1 14.27 -1.03 2.21
CA MET A 1 14.71 -1.86 3.33
C MET A 1 13.59 -2.84 3.50
N ARG A 2 13.80 -4.14 3.19
CA ARG A 2 12.73 -5.13 3.32
C ARG A 2 12.41 -5.23 4.81
N ARG A 3 11.19 -4.85 5.16
CA ARG A 3 10.67 -4.90 6.52
C ARG A 3 9.34 -5.64 6.47
N ASP A 4 9.05 -6.31 7.56
CA ASP A 4 7.84 -7.09 7.68
C ASP A 4 6.56 -6.26 7.44
N PRO A 5 5.61 -6.72 6.60
CA PRO A 5 4.39 -6.00 6.31
C PRO A 5 3.58 -5.65 7.55
N GLU A 6 3.54 -6.54 8.54
CA GLU A 6 2.76 -6.36 9.77
C GLU A 6 3.38 -5.24 10.61
N ALA A 7 4.71 -5.15 10.63
CA ALA A 7 5.41 -4.04 11.26
C ALA A 7 5.13 -2.70 10.56
N TRP A 8 5.03 -2.68 9.22
CA TRP A 8 4.59 -1.50 8.49
C TRP A 8 3.13 -1.13 8.79
N LEU A 9 2.23 -2.10 8.88
CA LEU A 9 0.82 -1.85 9.23
C LEU A 9 0.67 -1.31 10.65
N ALA A 10 1.46 -1.81 11.60
CA ALA A 10 1.49 -1.30 12.96
C ALA A 10 1.91 0.18 13.00
N ASP A 11 2.98 0.54 12.29
CA ASP A 11 3.40 1.94 12.17
C ASP A 11 2.35 2.80 11.47
N ALA A 12 1.71 2.28 10.42
CA ALA A 12 0.66 2.99 9.71
C ALA A 12 -0.46 3.41 10.67
N ARG A 13 -0.93 2.47 11.50
CA ARG A 13 -1.96 2.72 12.52
C ARG A 13 -1.48 3.69 13.59
N LYS A 14 -0.24 3.55 14.05
CA LYS A 14 0.38 4.47 15.02
C LYS A 14 0.38 5.91 14.49
N TRP A 15 0.87 6.12 13.27
CA TRP A 15 0.91 7.45 12.67
C TRP A 15 -0.48 8.03 12.45
N ALA A 16 -1.45 7.21 12.05
CA ALA A 16 -2.84 7.66 11.90
C ALA A 16 -3.44 8.12 13.24
N ALA A 17 -3.17 7.40 14.34
CA ALA A 17 -3.60 7.77 15.69
C ALA A 17 -3.00 9.11 16.16
N GLU A 18 -1.79 9.45 15.71
CA GLU A 18 -1.14 10.73 15.96
C GLU A 18 -1.58 11.86 14.99
N GLY A 19 -2.55 11.59 14.11
CA GLY A 19 -3.00 12.55 13.07
C GLY A 19 -2.01 12.73 11.91
N ARG A 20 -0.95 11.91 11.85
CA ARG A 20 0.09 11.94 10.82
C ARG A 20 -0.30 11.08 9.62
N PHE A 21 -1.38 11.45 8.95
CA PHE A 21 -2.00 10.62 7.91
C PHE A 21 -1.12 10.38 6.67
N ARG A 22 -0.24 11.32 6.30
CA ARG A 22 0.70 11.11 5.18
C ARG A 22 1.76 10.05 5.51
N ASP A 23 2.29 10.07 6.74
CA ASP A 23 3.22 9.03 7.21
C ASP A 23 2.53 7.67 7.33
N ALA A 24 1.28 7.68 7.79
CA ALA A 24 0.43 6.50 7.84
C ALA A 24 0.23 5.88 6.45
N LEU A 25 -0.14 6.70 5.46
CA LEU A 25 -0.34 6.27 4.07
C LEU A 25 0.93 5.69 3.46
N ARG A 26 2.10 6.28 3.73
CA ARG A 26 3.38 5.76 3.26
C ARG A 26 3.64 4.35 3.81
N CYS A 27 3.42 4.16 5.11
CA CYS A 27 3.59 2.84 5.74
C CYS A 27 2.58 1.82 5.18
N LEU A 28 1.33 2.24 4.96
CA LEU A 28 0.29 1.39 4.38
C LEU A 28 0.62 0.93 2.95
N LEU A 29 1.13 1.83 2.11
CA LEU A 29 1.57 1.48 0.76
C LEU A 29 2.73 0.48 0.82
N PHE A 30 3.73 0.71 1.67
CA PHE A 30 4.89 -0.18 1.79
C PHE A 30 4.50 -1.56 2.34
N ALA A 31 3.62 -1.64 3.33
CA ALA A 31 3.05 -2.91 3.77
C ALA A 31 2.39 -3.66 2.61
N SER A 32 1.56 -2.94 1.84
CA SER A 32 0.83 -3.53 0.71
C SER A 32 1.79 -4.05 -0.37
N MET A 33 2.80 -3.26 -0.73
CA MET A 33 3.80 -3.66 -1.71
C MET A 33 4.65 -4.83 -1.23
N GLU A 34 5.04 -4.89 0.05
CA GLU A 34 5.77 -6.03 0.60
C GLU A 34 4.92 -7.31 0.58
N ARG A 35 3.62 -7.27 0.94
CA ARG A 35 2.74 -8.45 0.83
C ARG A 35 2.56 -8.91 -0.61
N LEU A 36 2.29 -7.97 -1.53
CA LEU A 36 2.18 -8.28 -2.96
C LEU A 36 3.48 -8.84 -3.53
N HIS A 37 4.64 -8.34 -3.08
CA HIS A 37 5.94 -8.83 -3.50
C HIS A 37 6.22 -10.24 -2.98
N ARG A 38 5.93 -10.52 -1.71
CA ARG A 38 6.02 -11.87 -1.13
C ARG A 38 5.13 -12.85 -1.89
N ALA A 39 3.91 -12.45 -2.24
CA ALA A 39 3.00 -13.23 -3.08
C ALA A 39 3.37 -13.28 -4.58
N ARG A 40 4.55 -12.74 -4.97
CA ARG A 40 5.05 -12.68 -6.36
C ARG A 40 4.10 -11.99 -7.35
N LEU A 41 3.21 -11.14 -6.87
CA LEU A 41 2.27 -10.36 -7.69
C LEU A 41 2.89 -9.07 -8.22
N ILE A 42 3.95 -8.59 -7.56
CA ILE A 42 4.79 -7.48 -8.03
C ILE A 42 6.26 -7.76 -7.76
N ASP A 43 7.09 -6.98 -8.43
CA ASP A 43 8.50 -6.88 -8.14
C ASP A 43 8.80 -5.52 -7.51
N PHE A 44 8.93 -5.51 -6.17
CA PHE A 44 9.12 -4.31 -5.39
C PHE A 44 10.62 -3.98 -5.25
N GLU A 45 11.18 -3.42 -6.32
CA GLU A 45 12.56 -2.91 -6.34
C GLU A 45 12.59 -1.39 -6.10
N ARG A 46 13.62 -0.92 -5.38
CA ARG A 46 13.76 0.51 -5.02
C ARG A 46 13.87 1.46 -6.21
N ALA A 47 14.28 0.97 -7.37
CA ALA A 47 14.48 1.79 -8.56
C ALA A 47 13.19 2.04 -9.36
N ARG A 48 12.09 1.35 -9.04
CA ARG A 48 10.86 1.40 -9.84
C ARG A 48 9.89 2.43 -9.28
N THR A 49 9.28 3.18 -10.19
CA THR A 49 8.15 4.07 -9.87
C THR A 49 6.88 3.25 -9.59
N ASN A 50 5.96 3.81 -8.80
CA ASN A 50 4.68 3.16 -8.52
C ASN A 50 3.91 2.78 -9.80
N ARG A 51 4.01 3.61 -10.86
CA ARG A 51 3.46 3.31 -12.19
C ARG A 51 4.08 2.09 -12.86
N GLU A 52 5.40 1.92 -12.77
CA GLU A 52 6.07 0.73 -13.32
C GLU A 52 5.65 -0.54 -12.59
N VAL A 53 5.51 -0.46 -11.27
CA VAL A 53 5.01 -1.58 -10.45
C VAL A 53 3.58 -1.95 -10.85
N LEU A 54 2.68 -0.97 -11.02
CA LEU A 54 1.31 -1.21 -11.49
C LEU A 54 1.24 -1.86 -12.88
N ARG A 55 2.08 -1.42 -13.83
CA ARG A 55 2.12 -2.01 -15.17
C ARG A 55 2.51 -3.48 -15.17
N ARG A 56 3.34 -3.90 -14.21
CA ARG A 56 3.83 -5.27 -14.07
C ARG A 56 3.04 -6.12 -13.05
N PHE A 57 1.94 -5.58 -12.52
CA PHE A 57 1.09 -6.29 -11.57
C PHE A 57 0.49 -7.56 -12.19
N LEU A 58 0.61 -8.70 -11.50
CA LEU A 58 0.15 -10.02 -11.96
C LEU A 58 -1.11 -10.52 -11.24
N GLY A 59 -1.69 -9.74 -10.34
CA GLY A 59 -2.92 -10.11 -9.63
C GLY A 59 -4.19 -9.90 -10.47
N THR A 60 -5.35 -10.18 -9.86
CA THR A 60 -6.66 -10.03 -10.51
C THR A 60 -6.97 -8.56 -10.83
N GLU A 61 -7.96 -8.31 -11.69
CA GLU A 61 -8.37 -6.95 -12.03
C GLU A 61 -8.96 -6.20 -10.82
N GLU A 62 -9.63 -6.89 -9.91
CA GLU A 62 -10.11 -6.30 -8.65
C GLU A 62 -8.95 -5.84 -7.78
N ALA A 63 -7.91 -6.68 -7.63
CA ALA A 63 -6.71 -6.35 -6.89
C ALA A 63 -5.93 -5.22 -7.58
N ARG A 64 -5.87 -5.22 -8.91
CA ARG A 64 -5.27 -4.13 -9.71
C ARG A 64 -5.99 -2.81 -9.45
N GLY A 65 -7.32 -2.83 -9.45
CA GLY A 65 -8.15 -1.65 -9.19
C GLY A 65 -7.91 -1.09 -7.78
N ALA A 66 -7.87 -1.95 -6.76
CA ALA A 66 -7.58 -1.54 -5.39
C ALA A 66 -6.15 -1.00 -5.24
N PHE A 67 -5.16 -1.66 -5.84
CA PHE A 67 -3.77 -1.19 -5.79
C PHE A 67 -3.57 0.14 -6.53
N THR A 68 -4.25 0.32 -7.67
CA THR A 68 -4.25 1.59 -8.42
C THR A 68 -4.84 2.72 -7.58
N GLN A 69 -5.93 2.48 -6.85
CA GLN A 69 -6.53 3.48 -5.96
C GLN A 69 -5.56 3.89 -4.85
N LEU A 70 -4.89 2.91 -4.23
CA LEU A 70 -3.92 3.17 -3.16
C LEU A 70 -2.69 3.96 -3.65
N VAL A 71 -2.12 3.59 -4.80
CA VAL A 71 -1.03 4.34 -5.44
C VAL A 71 -1.47 5.76 -5.80
N SER A 72 -2.68 5.93 -6.34
CA SER A 72 -3.20 7.25 -6.70
C SER A 72 -3.37 8.16 -5.49
N ALA A 73 -3.83 7.60 -4.35
CA ALA A 73 -3.91 8.31 -3.09
C ALA A 73 -2.53 8.76 -2.60
N PHE A 74 -1.54 7.86 -2.65
CA PHE A 74 -0.15 8.16 -2.28
C PHE A 74 0.46 9.25 -3.16
N ASP A 75 0.40 9.10 -4.48
CA ASP A 75 0.98 10.07 -5.41
C ASP A 75 0.32 11.45 -5.26
N GLY A 76 -1.00 11.50 -5.05
CA GLY A 76 -1.73 12.73 -4.79
C GLY A 76 -1.35 13.41 -3.48
N ALA A 77 -1.15 12.64 -2.40
CA ALA A 77 -0.79 13.15 -1.08
C ALA A 77 0.68 13.60 -0.99
N MET A 78 1.59 12.93 -1.69
CA MET A 78 3.04 13.17 -1.62
C MET A 78 3.53 14.17 -2.66
N TYR A 79 3.00 14.13 -3.88
CA TYR A 79 3.47 14.94 -5.00
C TYR A 79 2.40 15.90 -5.52
N GLY A 80 1.13 15.53 -5.44
CA GLY A 80 0.01 16.30 -6.00
C GLY A 80 -0.50 17.43 -5.10
N GLY A 81 0.09 17.67 -3.94
CA GLY A 81 -0.33 18.71 -2.99
C GLY A 81 -1.73 18.52 -2.42
N ARG A 82 -2.35 17.35 -2.60
CA ARG A 82 -3.73 17.11 -2.14
C ARG A 82 -3.77 17.04 -0.61
N PRO A 83 -4.80 17.64 0.03
CA PRO A 83 -5.03 17.42 1.45
C PRO A 83 -5.30 15.94 1.70
N PHE A 84 -4.67 15.40 2.74
CA PHE A 84 -4.81 14.01 3.13
C PHE A 84 -5.00 13.94 4.65
N GLY A 85 -6.25 13.74 5.06
CA GLY A 85 -6.68 13.71 6.46
C GLY A 85 -7.35 12.38 6.83
N ALA A 86 -8.04 12.37 7.97
CA ALA A 86 -8.68 11.17 8.54
C ALA A 86 -9.58 10.42 7.54
N ARG A 87 -10.43 11.15 6.80
CA ARG A 87 -11.31 10.55 5.80
C ARG A 87 -10.54 9.82 4.70
N GLN A 88 -9.51 10.45 4.12
CA GLN A 88 -8.72 9.81 3.06
C GLN A 88 -7.91 8.63 3.59
N TRP A 89 -7.49 8.69 4.85
CA TRP A 89 -6.87 7.58 5.55
C TRP A 89 -7.84 6.38 5.67
N GLU A 90 -9.06 6.59 6.17
CA GLU A 90 -10.08 5.52 6.31
C GLU A 90 -10.42 4.87 4.95
N GLU A 91 -10.57 5.69 3.91
CA GLU A 91 -10.79 5.23 2.53
C GLU A 91 -9.61 4.37 2.05
N SER A 92 -8.37 4.84 2.27
CA SER A 92 -7.15 4.13 1.86
C SER A 92 -6.95 2.82 2.64
N GLU A 93 -7.24 2.82 3.95
CA GLU A 93 -7.14 1.64 4.79
C GLU A 93 -8.16 0.57 4.35
N SER A 94 -9.39 0.98 4.01
CA SER A 94 -10.42 0.09 3.47
C SER A 94 -10.02 -0.49 2.11
N VAL A 95 -9.43 0.31 1.22
CA VAL A 95 -8.87 -0.16 -0.06
C VAL A 95 -7.75 -1.17 0.16
N ALA A 96 -6.78 -0.85 1.02
CA ALA A 96 -5.66 -1.74 1.32
C ALA A 96 -6.13 -3.05 1.96
N ARG A 97 -7.11 -3.01 2.86
CA ARG A 97 -7.71 -4.21 3.46
C ARG A 97 -8.32 -5.13 2.40
N ARG A 98 -9.07 -4.59 1.44
CA ARG A 98 -9.65 -5.36 0.33
C ARG A 98 -8.59 -5.93 -0.60
N LEU A 99 -7.59 -5.12 -0.97
CA LEU A 99 -6.44 -5.57 -1.75
C LEU A 99 -5.76 -6.78 -1.10
N LEU A 100 -5.56 -6.71 0.21
CA LEU A 100 -4.78 -7.68 0.97
C LEU A 100 -5.57 -8.91 1.44
N ALA A 101 -6.91 -8.86 1.45
CA ALA A 101 -7.75 -10.00 1.79
C ALA A 101 -7.66 -11.13 0.74
N GLY A 102 -7.37 -10.78 -0.51
CA GLY A 102 -7.19 -11.74 -1.62
C GLY A 102 -5.74 -12.19 -1.83
N VAL A 103 -4.80 -11.71 -1.01
CA VAL A 103 -3.36 -12.01 -1.17
C VAL A 103 -2.97 -13.03 -0.10
N PRO A 104 -2.58 -14.26 -0.50
CA PRO A 104 -2.13 -15.25 0.46
C PRO A 104 -0.90 -14.76 1.21
N ASP A 105 -0.85 -15.06 2.50
CA ASP A 105 0.34 -14.83 3.30
C ASP A 105 1.34 -15.96 2.99
N GLU A 106 2.41 -15.67 2.25
CA GLU A 106 3.52 -16.63 2.08
C GLU A 106 4.34 -16.74 3.37
N SER A 107 3.70 -17.11 4.47
CA SER A 107 4.33 -17.65 5.69
C SER A 107 4.20 -19.18 5.78
N GLY A 108 3.72 -19.83 4.72
CA GLY A 108 3.51 -21.28 4.66
C GLY A 108 4.39 -21.96 3.60
N ALA A 109 5.68 -22.13 3.91
CA ALA A 109 6.53 -23.19 3.35
C ALA A 109 7.64 -23.53 4.34
#